data_AF-A0A2E8N6L2-F1
#
_entry.id   AF-A0A2E8N6L2-F1
#
_cell.length_a   1.000
_cell.length_b   1.000
_cell.length_c   1.000
_cell.angle_alpha   90.00
_cell.angle_beta   90.00
_cell.angle_gamma   90.00
#
_symmetry.space_group_name_H-M   'P 1'
#
loop_
_entity.id
_entity.type
_entity.pdbx_description
1 polymer ?
#
loop_
_entity_poly.entity_id
_entity_poly.type
_entity_poly.pdbx_seq_one_letter_code
_entity_poly.pdbx_strand_id
1 'polypeptide(L)' 'MHDAGPDRRIRGLLVEVRHPPREGQAVLRACESVATLSSRNFSPTFGHGIALSLLLVDVVDGEVLGPEQRGPRPR' A
#
# COMPACT_ATOMS: atom_id res chain seq x y z
N MET A 1 -5.37 18.83 22.86
CA MET A 1 -4.23 19.07 21.94
C MET A 1 -3.47 17.76 21.80
N HIS A 2 -3.29 17.26 20.58
CA HIS A 2 -2.30 16.21 20.32
C HIS A 2 -0.99 16.93 19.95
N ASP A 3 -0.04 16.98 20.88
CA ASP A 3 1.23 17.73 20.74
C ASP A 3 2.20 17.07 19.73
N ALA A 4 2.07 15.76 19.50
CA ALA A 4 3.01 14.97 18.68
C ALA A 4 2.59 14.77 17.21
N GLY A 5 1.40 15.21 16.80
CA GLY A 5 0.84 14.86 15.48
C GLY A 5 0.54 13.36 15.32
N PRO A 6 -0.05 12.93 14.19
CA PRO A 6 -0.37 11.53 13.95
C PRO A 6 0.84 10.73 13.45
N ASP A 7 1.01 9.50 13.95
CA ASP A 7 2.05 8.55 13.54
C ASP A 7 1.84 7.95 12.14
N ARG A 8 0.71 8.29 11.50
CA ARG A 8 0.36 7.83 10.15
C ARG A 8 -0.13 8.96 9.26
N ARG A 9 0.13 8.84 7.96
CA ARG A 9 -0.30 9.79 6.92
C ARG A 9 -0.84 9.06 5.70
N ILE A 10 -1.84 9.68 5.05
CA ILE A 10 -2.37 9.17 3.79
C ILE A 10 -1.33 9.43 2.69
N ARG A 11 -0.98 8.38 1.96
CA ARG A 11 -0.01 8.41 0.86
C ARG A 11 -0.58 7.72 -0.37
N GLY A 12 -0.17 8.21 -1.53
CA GLY A 12 -0.40 7.54 -2.82
C GLY A 12 0.62 6.43 -3.03
N LEU A 13 0.17 5.31 -3.59
CA LEU A 13 1.00 4.16 -3.93
C LEU A 13 0.91 3.87 -5.43
N LEU A 14 2.08 3.71 -6.04
CA LEU A 14 2.22 3.12 -7.37
C LEU A 14 2.09 1.59 -7.25
N VAL A 15 1.22 0.98 -8.06
CA VAL A 15 1.02 -0.47 -8.04
C VAL A 15 1.46 -1.08 -9.37
N GLU A 16 2.65 -1.68 -9.37
CA GLU A 16 3.24 -2.33 -10.55
C GLU A 16 2.74 -3.77 -10.77
N VAL A 17 2.01 -4.35 -9.81
CA VAL A 17 1.61 -5.77 -9.86
C VAL A 17 0.57 -6.00 -10.97
N ARG A 18 0.83 -6.98 -11.86
CA ARG A 18 -0.08 -7.43 -12.93
C ARG A 18 -1.44 -7.90 -12.41
N HIS A 19 -1.49 -8.43 -11.20
CA HIS A 19 -2.72 -8.82 -10.53
C HIS A 19 -3.15 -7.74 -9.53
N PRO A 20 -4.41 -7.29 -9.59
CA PRO A 20 -4.99 -6.41 -8.59
C PRO A 20 -4.72 -6.84 -7.14
N PRO A 21 -3.99 -6.03 -6.33
CA PRO A 21 -4.13 -6.09 -4.89
C PRO A 21 -5.58 -5.90 -4.50
N ARG A 22 -6.02 -6.65 -3.48
CA ARG A 22 -7.39 -6.61 -2.97
C ARG A 22 -7.51 -5.50 -1.94
N GLU A 23 -8.70 -4.92 -1.85
CA GLU A 23 -9.05 -4.06 -0.71
C GLU A 23 -8.82 -4.83 0.60
N GLY A 24 -8.27 -4.14 1.61
CA GLY A 24 -7.96 -4.76 2.90
C GLY A 24 -6.68 -5.60 2.92
N GLN A 25 -5.93 -5.69 1.82
CA GLN A 25 -4.65 -6.40 1.80
C GLN A 25 -3.55 -5.59 2.50
N ALA A 26 -2.70 -6.28 3.28
CA ALA A 26 -1.59 -5.64 3.97
C ALA A 26 -0.47 -5.22 3.00
N VAL A 27 0.15 -4.09 3.32
CA VAL A 27 1.34 -3.54 2.66
C VAL A 27 2.52 -3.79 3.60
N LEU A 28 3.56 -4.43 3.07
CA LEU A 28 4.72 -4.88 3.81
C LEU A 28 5.96 -4.05 3.47
N ARG A 29 6.72 -3.69 4.49
CA ARG A 29 8.10 -3.18 4.42
C ARG A 29 9.00 -4.20 5.08
N ALA A 30 9.98 -4.76 4.37
CA ALA A 30 10.89 -5.77 4.93
C ALA A 30 10.18 -6.89 5.74
N CYS A 31 9.04 -7.38 5.21
CA CYS A 31 8.15 -8.38 5.84
C CYS A 31 7.30 -7.89 7.03
N GLU A 32 7.38 -6.62 7.42
CA GLU A 32 6.54 -6.03 8.47
C GLU A 32 5.35 -5.28 7.86
N SER A 33 4.17 -5.45 8.44
CA SER A 33 2.96 -4.75 7.99
C SER A 33 3.00 -3.28 8.40
N VAL A 34 3.11 -2.40 7.41
CA VAL A 34 3.14 -0.94 7.61
C VAL A 34 1.78 -0.30 7.31
N ALA A 35 0.90 -0.99 6.58
CA ALA A 35 -0.36 -0.44 6.14
C ALA A 35 -1.36 -1.52 5.71
N THR A 36 -2.60 -1.09 5.54
CA THR A 36 -3.65 -1.82 4.82
C THR A 36 -4.09 -0.99 3.63
N LEU A 37 -4.22 -1.59 2.45
CA LEU A 37 -4.74 -0.91 1.28
C LEU A 37 -6.19 -0.48 1.51
N SER A 38 -6.44 0.83 1.52
CA SER A 38 -7.78 1.39 1.76
C SER A 38 -8.59 1.51 0.48
N SER A 39 -7.94 1.84 -0.64
CA SER A 39 -8.60 1.89 -1.95
C SER A 39 -7.59 1.71 -3.08
N ARG A 40 -8.07 1.25 -4.24
CA ARG A 40 -7.28 1.06 -5.45
C ARG A 40 -8.08 1.39 -6.70
N ASN A 41 -7.40 1.95 -7.70
CA ASN A 41 -7.92 2.16 -9.04
C ASN A 41 -6.84 1.86 -10.10
N PHE A 42 -7.24 1.71 -11.36
CA PHE A 42 -6.34 1.83 -12.50
C PHE A 42 -6.34 3.28 -13.00
N SER A 43 -5.17 3.86 -13.24
CA SER A 43 -5.04 5.19 -13.84
C SER A 43 -4.78 5.07 -15.35
N PRO A 44 -5.72 5.48 -16.22
CA PRO A 44 -5.47 5.51 -17.66
C PRO A 44 -4.32 6.45 -18.04
N THR A 45 -4.13 7.53 -17.28
CA THR A 45 -3.08 8.53 -17.53
C THR A 45 -1.68 7.96 -17.32
N PHE A 46 -1.49 7.10 -16.32
CA PHE A 46 -0.19 6.52 -16.02
C PHE A 46 -0.02 5.07 -16.52
N GLY A 47 -1.09 4.43 -16.97
CA GLY A 47 -1.06 3.07 -17.51
C GLY A 47 -0.84 1.97 -16.46
N HIS A 48 -1.00 2.27 -15.17
CA HIS A 48 -0.80 1.31 -14.08
C HIS A 48 -1.82 1.49 -12.94
N GLY A 49 -1.81 0.55 -11.99
CA GLY A 49 -2.60 0.65 -10.78
C GLY A 49 -2.10 1.77 -9.86
N ILE A 50 -3.02 2.43 -9.18
CA ILE A 50 -2.74 3.39 -8.11
C ILE A 50 -3.58 3.03 -6.88
N ALA A 51 -3.07 3.30 -5.69
CA ALA A 51 -3.78 3.06 -4.45
C ALA A 51 -3.56 4.18 -3.44
N LEU A 52 -4.46 4.26 -2.46
CA LEU A 52 -4.28 5.08 -1.26
C LEU A 52 -4.14 4.16 -0.05
N SER A 53 -3.29 4.56 0.89
CA SER A 53 -3.15 3.88 2.17
C SER A 53 -2.65 4.82 3.26
N LEU A 54 -2.99 4.49 4.51
CA LEU A 54 -2.56 5.18 5.71
C LEU A 54 -1.25 4.54 6.23
N LEU A 55 -0.13 5.07 5.76
CA LEU A 55 1.22 4.59 6.03
C LEU A 55 1.80 5.23 7.30
N LEU A 56 2.76 4.54 7.93
CA LEU A 56 3.59 5.14 8.98
C LEU A 56 4.34 6.38 8.44
N VAL A 57 4.55 7.37 9.30
CA VAL A 57 5.18 8.64 8.92
C VAL A 57 6.64 8.51 8.46
N ASP A 58 7.32 7.43 8.83
CA ASP A 58 8.71 7.14 8.46
C ASP A 58 8.85 6.52 7.06
N VAL A 59 7.73 6.14 6.41
CA VAL A 59 7.72 5.67 5.03
C VAL A 59 7.93 6.87 4.09
N VAL A 60 8.98 6.83 3.28
CA VAL A 60 9.40 7.92 2.41
C VAL A 60 8.95 7.74 0.96
N ASP A 61 8.90 8.83 0.20
CA ASP A 61 8.54 8.78 -1.21
C ASP A 61 9.60 8.00 -2.01
N GLY A 62 9.15 7.15 -2.93
CA GLY A 62 10.01 6.26 -3.72
C GLY A 62 10.39 4.95 -3.03
N GLU A 63 10.05 4.76 -1.75
CA GLU A 63 10.25 3.49 -1.07
C GLU A 63 9.36 2.39 -1.67
N VAL A 64 9.97 1.25 -2.01
CA VAL A 64 9.26 0.12 -2.62
C VAL A 64 8.67 -0.75 -1.52
N LEU A 65 7.34 -0.92 -1.56
CA LEU A 65 6.59 -1.73 -0.63
C LEU A 65 5.96 -2.93 -1.34
N GLY A 66 5.90 -4.07 -0.65
CA GLY A 66 5.35 -5.31 -1.20
C GLY A 66 3.95 -5.59 -0.64
N PRO A 67 2.95 -5.97 -1.44
CA PRO A 67 1.69 -6.46 -0.89
C PRO A 67 1.89 -7.85 -0.28
N GLU A 68 1.26 -8.12 0.86
CA GLU A 68 1.25 -9.44 1.48
C GLU A 68 0.70 -10.48 0.50
N GLN A 69 1.53 -11.44 0.08
CA GLN A 69 1.12 -12.47 -0.86
C GLN A 69 0.50 -13.64 -0.09
N ARG A 70 -0.78 -13.94 -0.35
CA ARG A 70 -1.33 -15.25 0.01
C ARG A 70 -0.95 -16.24 -1.09
N GLY A 71 -0.32 -17.35 -0.72
CA GLY A 71 0.02 -18.43 -1.66
C GLY A 71 -1.19 -18.94 -2.45
N PRO A 72 -0.99 -19.59 -3.61
CA PRO A 72 -2.07 -20.12 -4.42
C PRO A 72 -2.95 -21.08 -3.61
N ARG A 73 -4.26 -21.12 -3.91
CA ARG A 73 -5.15 -22.14 -3.35
C ARG A 73 -4.56 -23.53 -3.66
N PRO A 74 -4.43 -24.45 -2.69
CA PRO A 74 -4.14 -25.84 -3.02
C PRO A 74 -5.23 -26.36 -3.96
N ARG A 75 -4.80 -27.05 -5.02
CA ARG A 75 -5.70 -27.75 -5.95
C ARG A 75 -6.36 -28.94 -5.26
#